data_AF-A0A2N6BEX6-F1
#
_entry.id   AF-A0A2N6BEX6-F1
#
_cell.length_a   1.000
_cell.length_b   1.000
_cell.length_c   1.000
_cell.angle_alpha   90.00
_cell.angle_beta   90.00
_cell.angle_gamma   90.00
#
_symmetry.space_group_name_H-M   'P 1'
#
loop_
_entity.id
_entity.type
_entity.pdbx_description
1 polymer ?
#
loop_
_entity_poly.entity_id
_entity_poly.type
_entity_poly.pdbx_seq_one_letter_code
_entity_poly.pdbx_strand_id
1 'polypeptide(L)'
;MFNARKIALLTLLVLALAVPHVWALGSSAPPPQSELKSEDSTHDLWVYRQSLALGIPEEELSALATRCQEEGFTTGEVRRVLALIAKAKLAGLPHGDLLAKLREGLAKGAPPETIQAALSDKAKTLRRAKGLADTLIMDGWGTKDLDLAVKVMADALDYGVSAQELLGIVRGDINQPEGMPDVSGLFKLIVIDK
;
A
#
# COMPACT_ATOMS: atom_id res chain seq x y z
N MET A 1 -2.26 16.82 -81.56
CA MET A 1 -3.17 15.77 -82.06
C MET A 1 -4.29 15.59 -81.03
N PHE A 2 -5.56 15.64 -81.49
CA PHE A 2 -6.85 15.58 -80.77
C PHE A 2 -7.21 16.78 -79.85
N ASN A 3 -7.80 17.85 -80.39
CA ASN A 3 -9.26 18.14 -80.52
C ASN A 3 -9.95 18.32 -79.15
N ALA A 4 -10.21 19.52 -78.61
CA ALA A 4 -11.10 20.59 -79.08
C ALA A 4 -12.48 20.07 -79.56
N ARG A 5 -13.52 20.22 -78.72
CA ARG A 5 -15.00 20.07 -78.91
C ARG A 5 -15.56 19.56 -77.57
N LYS A 6 -16.49 20.16 -76.82
CA LYS A 6 -17.63 21.06 -77.05
C LYS A 6 -17.97 21.64 -75.65
N ILE A 7 -18.14 22.95 -75.49
CA ILE A 7 -19.44 23.63 -75.69
C ILE A 7 -20.50 22.93 -74.84
N ALA A 8 -20.70 23.41 -73.62
CA ALA A 8 -21.84 24.27 -73.31
C ALA A 8 -23.18 23.53 -73.47
N LEU A 9 -23.71 23.10 -72.34
CA LEU A 9 -25.08 22.66 -72.13
C LEU A 9 -25.25 22.70 -70.61
N LEU A 10 -26.23 23.32 -70.02
CA LEU A 10 -27.36 24.15 -70.43
C LEU A 10 -27.81 24.70 -69.05
N THR A 11 -28.02 25.99 -68.88
CA THR A 11 -29.38 26.54 -68.65
C THR A 11 -30.32 25.60 -67.86
N LEU A 12 -31.05 26.02 -66.85
CA LEU A 12 -32.00 27.12 -66.75
C LEU A 12 -32.63 26.82 -65.36
N LEU A 13 -32.61 27.74 -64.40
CA LEU A 13 -33.77 28.59 -64.09
C LEU A 13 -34.97 27.82 -63.51
N VAL A 14 -35.59 28.46 -62.51
CA VAL A 14 -36.95 28.19 -61.99
C VAL A 14 -36.96 27.05 -60.95
N LEU A 15 -37.31 27.25 -59.68
CA LEU A 15 -38.63 27.74 -59.24
C LEU A 15 -38.54 28.15 -57.76
N ALA A 16 -39.04 29.34 -57.44
CA ALA A 16 -39.42 29.72 -56.09
C ALA A 16 -40.64 28.91 -55.63
N LEU A 17 -40.79 28.61 -54.33
CA LEU A 17 -42.01 28.83 -53.51
C LEU A 17 -42.00 28.07 -52.17
N ALA A 18 -42.47 28.77 -51.12
CA ALA A 18 -43.03 28.35 -49.82
C ALA A 18 -42.06 27.74 -48.77
N VAL A 19 -41.59 28.40 -47.68
CA VAL A 19 -42.26 28.99 -46.47
C VAL A 19 -42.96 27.90 -45.61
N PRO A 20 -42.91 27.83 -44.24
CA PRO A 20 -42.51 28.81 -43.20
C PRO A 20 -41.58 28.32 -42.05
N HIS A 21 -41.26 29.28 -41.17
CA HIS A 21 -40.58 29.19 -39.88
C HIS A 21 -41.14 28.17 -38.86
N VAL A 22 -40.23 27.48 -38.15
CA VAL A 22 -40.44 27.09 -36.75
C VAL A 22 -39.28 27.66 -35.93
N TRP A 23 -39.61 28.59 -35.05
CA TRP A 23 -38.78 28.94 -33.90
C TRP A 23 -38.87 27.80 -32.89
N ALA A 24 -37.73 27.23 -32.50
CA ALA A 24 -37.59 26.57 -31.23
C ALA A 24 -36.46 27.26 -30.46
N LEU A 25 -36.86 27.99 -29.42
CA LEU A 25 -36.00 28.42 -28.32
C LEU A 25 -35.26 27.20 -27.75
N GLY A 26 -33.97 27.35 -27.46
CA GLY A 26 -33.17 26.34 -26.79
C GLY A 26 -31.71 26.75 -26.69
N SER A 27 -31.44 27.82 -25.94
CA SER A 27 -30.11 28.26 -25.55
C SER A 27 -29.37 27.19 -24.75
N SER A 28 -28.12 26.93 -25.16
CA SER A 28 -26.96 26.54 -24.34
C SER A 28 -27.20 25.52 -23.21
N ALA A 29 -26.89 24.26 -23.51
CA ALA A 29 -26.11 23.45 -22.57
C ALA A 29 -25.21 22.51 -23.39
N PRO A 30 -23.87 22.61 -23.30
CA PRO A 30 -23.05 21.45 -23.64
C PRO A 30 -23.51 20.28 -22.74
N PRO A 31 -23.47 19.03 -23.22
CA PRO A 31 -23.85 17.89 -22.40
C PRO A 31 -23.07 17.93 -21.08
N PRO A 32 -23.70 17.63 -19.93
CA PRO A 32 -23.01 17.58 -18.66
C PRO A 32 -21.85 16.60 -18.80
N GLN A 33 -20.65 17.10 -18.49
CA GLN A 33 -19.41 16.37 -18.42
C GLN A 33 -19.56 15.22 -17.41
N SER A 34 -20.06 14.08 -17.86
CA SER A 34 -19.98 12.81 -17.13
C SER A 34 -18.67 12.06 -17.45
N GLU A 35 -17.66 12.76 -17.96
CA GLU A 35 -16.32 12.24 -18.27
C GLU A 35 -15.25 12.72 -17.27
N LEU A 36 -15.63 13.06 -16.04
CA LEU A 36 -14.70 13.16 -14.92
C LEU A 36 -15.11 12.17 -13.81
N LYS A 37 -14.13 11.39 -13.32
CA LYS A 37 -14.13 10.52 -12.10
C LYS A 37 -14.18 8.99 -12.26
N SER A 38 -13.75 8.39 -13.36
CA SER A 38 -13.47 6.94 -13.34
C SER A 38 -12.13 6.61 -12.67
N GLU A 39 -11.08 7.41 -12.88
CA GLU A 39 -9.76 7.15 -12.28
C GLU A 39 -9.68 7.52 -10.79
N ASP A 40 -10.19 8.70 -10.42
CA ASP A 40 -10.22 9.23 -9.04
C ASP A 40 -10.99 8.28 -8.10
N SER A 41 -12.15 7.77 -8.54
CA SER A 41 -12.96 6.86 -7.74
C SER A 41 -12.26 5.53 -7.42
N THR A 42 -11.44 5.01 -8.34
CA THR A 42 -10.69 3.79 -8.08
C THR A 42 -9.52 4.01 -7.13
N HIS A 43 -8.95 5.22 -7.10
CA HIS A 43 -7.94 5.64 -6.13
C HIS A 43 -8.54 5.73 -4.72
N ASP A 44 -9.60 6.52 -4.57
CA ASP A 44 -10.25 6.76 -3.28
C ASP A 44 -10.74 5.45 -2.64
N LEU A 45 -11.41 4.60 -3.43
CA LEU A 45 -11.95 3.33 -2.92
C LEU A 45 -10.88 2.38 -2.39
N TRP A 46 -9.69 2.34 -3.01
CA TRP A 46 -8.64 1.45 -2.50
C TRP A 46 -7.93 2.05 -1.29
N VAL A 47 -7.69 3.36 -1.26
CA VAL A 47 -7.13 4.06 -0.09
C VAL A 47 -8.05 3.86 1.10
N TYR A 48 -9.35 4.11 0.95
CA TYR A 48 -10.36 3.83 1.96
C TYR A 48 -10.32 2.37 2.47
N ARG A 49 -10.21 1.38 1.58
CA ARG A 49 -10.12 -0.04 2.01
C ARG A 49 -8.85 -0.33 2.81
N GLN A 50 -7.72 0.26 2.42
CA GLN A 50 -6.47 0.07 3.15
C GLN A 50 -6.47 0.84 4.48
N SER A 51 -7.14 1.99 4.54
CA SER A 51 -7.31 2.79 5.76
C SER A 51 -8.06 1.98 6.81
N LEU A 52 -9.17 1.34 6.42
CA LEU A 52 -9.90 0.39 7.27
C LEU A 52 -9.03 -0.79 7.71
N ALA A 53 -8.29 -1.40 6.78
CA ALA A 53 -7.43 -2.54 7.11
C ALA A 53 -6.35 -2.16 8.13
N LEU A 54 -5.71 -1.01 7.94
CA LEU A 54 -4.62 -0.49 8.77
C LEU A 54 -5.10 0.25 10.00
N GLY A 55 -6.39 0.56 10.13
CA GLY A 55 -6.92 1.43 11.18
C GLY A 55 -6.30 2.83 11.17
N ILE A 56 -5.86 3.29 9.99
CA ILE A 56 -5.25 4.59 9.77
C ILE A 56 -6.32 5.48 9.13
N PRO A 57 -6.45 6.77 9.50
CA PRO A 57 -7.36 7.68 8.81
C PRO A 57 -7.11 7.72 7.30
N GLU A 58 -8.17 7.79 6.51
CA GLU A 58 -8.08 7.83 5.04
C GLU A 58 -7.21 8.98 4.54
N GLU A 59 -7.33 10.16 5.14
CA GLU A 59 -6.52 11.34 4.83
C GLU A 59 -5.03 11.09 5.06
N GLU A 60 -4.66 10.47 6.19
CA GLU A 60 -3.26 10.14 6.48
C GLU A 60 -2.71 9.12 5.48
N LEU A 61 -3.52 8.11 5.12
CA LEU A 61 -3.09 7.10 4.16
C LEU A 61 -3.00 7.65 2.73
N SER A 62 -3.90 8.56 2.37
CA SER A 62 -3.87 9.30 1.11
C SER A 62 -2.60 10.14 1.02
N ALA A 63 -2.28 10.91 2.05
CA ALA A 63 -1.04 11.69 2.12
C ALA A 63 0.22 10.82 1.98
N LEU A 64 0.22 9.63 2.59
CA LEU A 64 1.32 8.66 2.43
C LEU A 64 1.39 8.13 0.99
N ALA A 65 0.26 7.81 0.37
CA ALA A 65 0.20 7.34 -1.02
C ALA A 65 0.69 8.41 -1.99
N THR A 66 0.27 9.66 -1.84
CA THR A 66 0.76 10.81 -2.61
C THR A 66 2.26 10.97 -2.45
N ARG A 67 2.79 10.90 -1.22
CA ARG A 67 4.23 11.00 -0.98
C ARG A 67 5.03 9.90 -1.68
N CYS A 68 4.53 8.66 -1.70
CA CYS A 68 5.17 7.61 -2.48
C CYS A 68 5.24 7.97 -3.98
N GLN A 69 4.17 8.54 -4.55
CA GLN A 69 4.14 8.94 -5.95
C GLN A 69 5.12 10.08 -6.25
N GLU A 70 5.23 11.05 -5.34
CA GLU A 70 6.22 12.14 -5.42
C GLU A 70 7.67 11.60 -5.42
N GLU A 71 7.93 10.51 -4.70
CA GLU A 71 9.21 9.79 -4.67
C GLU A 71 9.35 8.77 -5.83
N GLY A 72 8.50 8.86 -6.86
CA GLY A 72 8.64 8.10 -8.10
C GLY A 72 7.97 6.72 -8.12
N PHE A 73 7.16 6.37 -7.12
CA PHE A 73 6.39 5.12 -7.15
C PHE A 73 5.25 5.22 -8.17
N THR A 74 5.09 4.17 -8.97
CA THR A 74 3.87 3.94 -9.74
C THR A 74 2.69 3.62 -8.81
N THR A 75 1.46 3.90 -9.24
CA THR A 75 0.23 3.51 -8.51
C THR A 75 0.20 2.03 -8.15
N GLY A 76 0.73 1.16 -9.04
CA GLY A 76 0.84 -0.27 -8.78
C GLY A 76 1.81 -0.60 -7.64
N GLU A 77 2.93 0.12 -7.52
CA GLU A 77 3.91 -0.06 -6.45
C GLU A 77 3.39 0.43 -5.11
N VAL A 78 2.76 1.61 -5.08
CA VAL A 78 2.10 2.11 -3.87
C VAL A 78 1.08 1.08 -3.35
N ARG A 79 0.25 0.54 -4.24
CA ARG A 79 -0.70 -0.52 -3.90
C ARG A 79 -0.02 -1.76 -3.33
N ARG A 80 1.06 -2.23 -3.95
CA ARG A 80 1.80 -3.42 -3.47
C ARG A 80 2.37 -3.20 -2.09
N VAL A 81 2.98 -2.05 -1.85
CA VAL A 81 3.58 -1.69 -0.55
C VAL A 81 2.53 -1.59 0.54
N LEU A 82 1.45 -0.82 0.34
CA LEU A 82 0.41 -0.69 1.37
C LEU A 82 -0.32 -2.01 1.60
N ALA A 83 -0.58 -2.80 0.55
CA ALA A 83 -1.17 -4.13 0.71
C ALA A 83 -0.28 -5.09 1.50
N LEU A 84 1.06 -4.99 1.38
CA LEU A 84 1.99 -5.78 2.19
C LEU A 84 1.87 -5.43 3.68
N ILE A 85 1.82 -4.13 4.00
CA ILE A 85 1.67 -3.63 5.38
C ILE A 85 0.30 -4.07 5.95
N ALA A 86 -0.78 -3.94 5.18
CA ALA A 86 -2.11 -4.37 5.60
C ALA A 86 -2.18 -5.87 5.85
N LYS A 87 -1.58 -6.69 4.97
CA LYS A 87 -1.46 -8.14 5.17
C LYS A 87 -0.69 -8.47 6.45
N ALA A 88 0.37 -7.72 6.77
CA ALA A 88 1.11 -7.92 8.00
C ALA A 88 0.23 -7.65 9.23
N LYS A 89 -0.53 -6.55 9.22
CA LYS A 89 -1.48 -6.26 10.31
C LYS A 89 -2.53 -7.35 10.47
N LEU A 90 -3.13 -7.81 9.37
CA LEU A 90 -4.13 -8.89 9.39
C LEU A 90 -3.56 -10.21 9.92
N ALA A 91 -2.25 -10.43 9.77
CA ALA A 91 -1.54 -11.58 10.33
C ALA A 91 -1.11 -11.39 11.80
N GLY A 92 -1.53 -10.29 12.46
CA GLY A 92 -1.12 -9.96 13.82
C GLY A 92 0.37 -9.65 13.94
N LEU A 93 0.98 -9.10 12.89
CA LEU A 93 2.36 -8.62 12.93
C LEU A 93 2.41 -7.12 13.30
N PRO A 94 3.52 -6.64 13.88
CA PRO A 94 3.76 -5.22 14.20
C PRO A 94 3.83 -4.33 12.95
N HIS A 95 2.70 -4.08 12.29
CA HIS A 95 2.63 -3.32 11.04
C HIS A 95 3.15 -1.88 11.14
N GLY A 96 3.15 -1.30 12.35
CA GLY A 96 3.75 -0.01 12.64
C GLY A 96 5.24 0.05 12.28
N ASP A 97 5.98 -1.04 12.47
CA ASP A 97 7.40 -1.11 12.10
C ASP A 97 7.59 -1.08 10.58
N LEU A 98 6.67 -1.68 9.82
CA LEU A 98 6.71 -1.61 8.35
C LEU A 98 6.36 -0.20 7.85
N LEU A 99 5.41 0.49 8.49
CA LEU A 99 5.13 1.90 8.18
C LEU A 99 6.33 2.80 8.49
N ALA A 100 6.99 2.57 9.63
CA ALA A 100 8.21 3.29 9.98
C ALA A 100 9.31 3.04 8.93
N LYS A 101 9.50 1.79 8.49
CA LYS A 101 10.48 1.43 7.46
C LYS A 101 10.17 2.05 6.11
N LEU A 102 8.89 2.11 5.72
CA LEU A 102 8.45 2.81 4.51
C LEU A 102 8.80 4.30 4.60
N ARG A 103 8.42 4.96 5.69
CA ARG A 103 8.72 6.39 5.92
C ARG A 103 10.22 6.67 5.92
N GLU A 104 11.02 5.78 6.53
CA GLU A 104 12.49 5.85 6.50
C GLU A 104 13.02 5.78 5.06
N GLY A 105 12.53 4.85 4.26
CA GLY A 105 12.91 4.69 2.85
C GLY A 105 12.59 5.95 2.02
N LEU A 106 11.37 6.46 2.16
CA LEU A 106 10.93 7.69 1.49
C LEU A 106 11.78 8.89 1.93
N ALA A 107 12.04 9.04 3.23
CA ALA A 107 12.87 10.14 3.74
C ALA A 107 14.32 10.10 3.23
N LYS A 108 14.82 8.92 2.84
CA LYS A 108 16.15 8.73 2.27
C LYS A 108 16.19 8.87 0.75
N GLY A 109 15.04 9.08 0.09
CA GLY A 109 14.94 9.05 -1.38
C GLY A 109 15.35 7.70 -1.97
N ALA A 110 15.13 6.60 -1.24
CA ALA A 110 15.48 5.28 -1.73
C ALA A 110 14.54 4.86 -2.88
N PRO A 111 15.05 4.18 -3.93
CA PRO A 111 14.23 3.82 -5.08
C PRO A 111 13.12 2.82 -4.69
N PRO A 112 11.98 2.81 -5.39
CA PRO A 112 10.81 2.01 -5.04
C PRO A 112 11.11 0.52 -4.81
N GLU A 113 11.96 -0.08 -5.65
CA GLU A 113 12.34 -1.49 -5.58
C GLU A 113 13.14 -1.80 -4.32
N THR A 114 14.00 -0.88 -3.89
CA THR A 114 14.79 -1.02 -2.66
C THR A 114 13.91 -0.93 -1.42
N ILE A 115 12.96 0.02 -1.41
CA ILE A 115 11.98 0.13 -0.32
C ILE A 115 11.10 -1.14 -0.28
N GLN A 116 10.61 -1.61 -1.42
CA GLN A 116 9.79 -2.81 -1.50
C GLN A 116 10.55 -4.05 -1.01
N ALA A 117 11.82 -4.21 -1.38
CA ALA A 117 12.68 -5.29 -0.89
C ALA A 117 12.87 -5.21 0.63
N ALA A 118 13.22 -4.03 1.16
CA ALA A 118 13.41 -3.83 2.59
C ALA A 118 12.14 -4.12 3.41
N LEU A 119 10.97 -3.72 2.92
CA LEU A 119 9.68 -4.02 3.54
C LEU A 119 9.36 -5.52 3.52
N SER A 120 9.62 -6.19 2.39
CA SER A 120 9.43 -7.63 2.24
C SER A 120 10.30 -8.40 3.22
N ASP A 121 11.57 -8.02 3.34
CA ASP A 121 12.52 -8.68 4.24
C ASP A 121 12.17 -8.43 5.71
N LYS A 122 11.83 -7.19 6.10
CA LYS A 122 11.35 -6.92 7.47
C LYS A 122 10.07 -7.70 7.78
N ALA A 123 9.12 -7.80 6.85
CA ALA A 123 7.91 -8.59 7.04
C ALA A 123 8.20 -10.10 7.21
N LYS A 124 9.20 -10.65 6.50
CA LYS A 124 9.67 -12.03 6.71
C LYS A 124 10.31 -12.19 8.09
N THR A 125 11.16 -11.26 8.54
CA THR A 125 11.76 -11.31 9.87
C THR A 125 10.68 -11.23 10.96
N LEU A 126 9.73 -10.29 10.88
CA LEU A 126 8.62 -10.18 11.83
C LEU A 126 7.80 -11.48 11.89
N ARG A 127 7.54 -12.12 10.75
CA ARG A 127 6.84 -13.41 10.71
C ARG A 127 7.62 -14.52 11.41
N ARG A 128 8.94 -14.59 11.19
CA ARG A 128 9.81 -15.55 11.90
C ARG A 128 9.79 -15.31 13.39
N ALA A 129 9.98 -14.06 13.83
CA ALA A 129 9.93 -13.66 15.23
C ALA A 129 8.59 -14.00 15.89
N LYS A 130 7.47 -13.73 15.20
CA LYS A 130 6.13 -14.13 15.69
C LYS A 130 6.01 -15.64 15.87
N GLY A 131 6.53 -16.45 14.94
CA GLY A 131 6.53 -17.91 15.11
C GLY A 131 7.28 -18.37 16.36
N LEU A 132 8.38 -17.70 16.71
CA LEU A 132 9.12 -17.98 17.96
C LEU A 132 8.33 -17.54 19.20
N ALA A 133 7.71 -16.36 19.16
CA ALA A 133 6.83 -15.88 20.22
C ALA A 133 5.63 -16.83 20.44
N ASP A 134 4.98 -17.28 19.37
CA ASP A 134 3.88 -18.24 19.41
C ASP A 134 4.36 -19.58 20.02
N THR A 135 5.57 -20.04 19.71
CA THR A 135 6.18 -21.25 20.30
C THR A 135 6.35 -21.09 21.81
N LEU A 136 6.90 -19.96 22.28
CA LEU A 136 7.03 -19.66 23.71
C LEU A 136 5.67 -19.65 24.42
N ILE A 137 4.65 -19.05 23.80
CA ILE A 137 3.29 -19.03 24.33
C ILE A 137 2.72 -20.44 24.47
N MET A 138 2.92 -21.29 23.47
CA MET A 138 2.51 -22.70 23.52
C MET A 138 3.24 -23.48 24.62
N ASP A 139 4.50 -23.13 24.91
CA ASP A 139 5.30 -23.70 25.99
C ASP A 139 4.94 -23.14 27.39
N GLY A 140 3.89 -22.32 27.50
CA GLY A 140 3.41 -21.77 28.76
C GLY A 140 4.09 -20.45 29.18
N TRP A 141 4.79 -19.78 28.26
CA TRP A 141 5.36 -18.46 28.52
C TRP A 141 4.38 -17.35 28.14
N GLY A 142 4.25 -16.34 28.99
CA GLY A 142 3.41 -15.18 28.76
C GLY A 142 4.22 -13.93 28.49
N THR A 143 3.66 -13.02 27.70
CA THR A 143 4.16 -11.64 27.57
C THR A 143 3.03 -10.65 27.79
N LYS A 144 3.35 -9.47 28.32
CA LYS A 144 2.40 -8.37 28.50
C LYS A 144 2.12 -7.62 27.20
N ASP A 145 3.08 -7.65 26.29
CA ASP A 145 3.02 -6.92 25.02
C ASP A 145 3.65 -7.79 23.92
N LEU A 146 2.79 -8.51 23.20
CA LEU A 146 3.22 -9.41 22.13
C LEU A 146 3.83 -8.64 20.96
N ASP A 147 3.32 -7.45 20.63
CA ASP A 147 3.84 -6.67 19.51
C ASP A 147 5.26 -6.19 19.79
N LEU A 148 5.50 -5.67 21.01
CA LEU A 148 6.85 -5.31 21.46
C LEU A 148 7.77 -6.52 21.49
N ALA A 149 7.31 -7.66 22.02
CA ALA A 149 8.11 -8.86 22.07
C ALA A 149 8.51 -9.34 20.67
N VAL A 150 7.56 -9.42 19.74
CA VAL A 150 7.82 -9.81 18.33
C VAL A 150 8.80 -8.84 17.67
N LYS A 151 8.66 -7.53 17.92
CA LYS A 151 9.58 -6.51 17.41
C LYS A 151 11.00 -6.73 17.90
N VAL A 152 11.21 -6.84 19.22
CA VAL A 152 12.55 -6.99 19.81
C VAL A 152 13.18 -8.32 19.37
N MET A 153 12.40 -9.40 19.30
CA MET A 153 12.86 -10.66 18.74
C MET A 153 13.25 -10.53 17.26
N ALA A 154 12.50 -9.77 16.46
CA ALA A 154 12.85 -9.52 15.07
C ALA A 154 14.14 -8.71 14.93
N ASP A 155 14.36 -7.70 15.76
CA ASP A 155 15.58 -6.90 15.75
C ASP A 155 16.81 -7.73 16.15
N ALA A 156 16.64 -8.65 17.10
CA ALA A 156 17.67 -9.64 17.45
C ALA A 156 18.01 -10.59 16.28
N LEU A 157 17.00 -11.09 15.56
CA LEU A 157 17.23 -11.91 14.35
C LEU A 157 17.96 -11.12 13.26
N ASP A 158 17.60 -9.85 13.07
CA ASP A 158 18.28 -8.96 12.11
C ASP A 158 19.74 -8.68 12.54
N TYR A 159 20.06 -8.78 13.84
CA TYR A 159 21.43 -8.70 14.39
C TYR A 159 22.25 -9.98 14.23
N GLY A 160 21.69 -11.03 13.62
CA GLY A 160 22.37 -12.29 13.32
C GLY A 160 22.21 -13.38 14.37
N VAL A 161 21.41 -13.15 15.41
CA VAL A 161 21.12 -14.15 16.44
C VAL A 161 20.25 -15.25 15.84
N SER A 162 20.61 -16.51 16.05
CA SER A 162 19.81 -17.63 15.56
C SER A 162 18.52 -17.78 16.38
N ALA A 163 17.49 -18.37 15.76
CA ALA A 163 16.24 -18.67 16.46
C ALA A 163 16.45 -19.52 17.72
N GLN A 164 17.37 -20.47 17.68
CA GLN A 164 17.67 -21.35 18.80
C GLN A 164 18.34 -20.60 19.96
N GLU A 165 19.32 -19.74 19.66
CA GLU A 165 19.96 -18.91 20.67
C GLU A 165 18.95 -17.97 21.32
N LEU A 166 18.07 -17.37 20.52
CA LEU A 166 17.07 -16.43 21.00
C LEU A 166 16.08 -17.09 21.97
N LEU A 167 15.61 -18.31 21.65
CA LEU A 167 14.79 -19.10 22.57
C LEU A 167 15.56 -19.47 23.84
N GLY A 168 16.84 -19.82 23.73
CA GLY A 168 17.70 -20.12 24.87
C GLY A 168 17.89 -18.91 25.79
N ILE A 169 18.07 -17.71 25.25
CA ILE A 169 18.19 -16.47 26.04
C ILE A 169 16.88 -16.20 26.79
N VAL A 170 15.73 -16.28 26.10
CA VAL A 170 14.42 -16.05 26.73
C VAL A 170 14.15 -17.05 27.87
N ARG A 171 14.56 -18.31 27.69
CA ARG A 171 14.42 -19.37 28.69
C ARG A 171 15.43 -19.28 29.84
N GLY A 172 16.49 -18.48 29.67
CA GLY A 172 17.59 -18.38 30.62
C GLY A 172 18.65 -19.48 30.47
N ASP A 173 18.62 -20.26 29.38
CA ASP A 173 19.59 -21.32 29.08
C ASP A 173 20.93 -20.77 28.58
N ILE A 174 20.91 -19.58 27.96
CA ILE A 174 22.06 -18.92 27.33
C ILE A 174 22.14 -17.47 27.82
N ASN A 175 23.36 -17.00 28.12
CA ASN A 175 23.58 -15.60 28.45
C ASN A 175 23.41 -14.72 27.20
N GLN A 176 22.73 -13.59 27.35
CA GLN A 176 22.57 -12.63 26.26
C GLN A 176 23.94 -12.08 25.81
N PRO A 177 24.26 -12.13 24.50
CA PRO A 177 25.46 -11.50 23.95
C PRO A 177 25.51 -9.99 24.18
N GLU A 178 26.72 -9.45 24.37
CA GLU A 178 26.94 -8.02 24.57
C GLU A 178 26.54 -7.21 23.32
N GLY A 179 25.84 -6.08 23.51
CA GLY A 179 25.38 -5.20 22.43
C GLY A 179 24.09 -5.64 21.71
N MET A 180 23.51 -6.78 22.08
CA MET A 180 22.25 -7.28 21.54
C MET A 180 21.03 -6.57 22.17
N PRO A 181 19.93 -6.35 21.41
CA PRO A 181 18.64 -5.97 22.00
C PRO A 181 18.25 -6.88 23.17
N ASP A 182 17.79 -6.29 24.27
CA ASP A 182 17.38 -7.05 25.46
C ASP A 182 16.09 -7.83 25.19
N VAL A 183 16.27 -9.13 24.93
CA VAL A 183 15.18 -10.10 24.80
C VAL A 183 14.86 -10.78 26.13
N SER A 184 15.70 -10.57 27.14
CA SER A 184 15.56 -11.19 28.46
C SER A 184 14.37 -10.56 29.18
N GLY A 185 13.44 -11.39 29.66
CA GLY A 185 12.25 -10.90 30.37
C GLY A 185 11.13 -10.33 29.49
N LEU A 186 11.26 -10.38 28.15
CA LEU A 186 10.11 -10.17 27.24
C LEU A 186 8.99 -11.17 27.51
N PHE A 187 9.37 -12.39 27.87
CA PHE A 187 8.47 -13.45 28.29
C PHE A 187 8.76 -13.88 29.72
N LYS A 188 7.72 -14.34 30.40
CA LYS A 188 7.79 -14.92 31.74
C LYS A 188 7.03 -16.23 31.75
N LEU A 189 7.59 -17.26 32.36
CA LEU A 189 6.89 -18.53 32.54
C LEU A 189 5.61 -18.29 33.35
N ILE A 190 4.46 -18.68 32.81
CA ILE A 190 3.19 -18.64 33.53
C ILE A 190 3.17 -19.88 34.41
N VAL A 191 3.50 -19.72 35.69
CA VAL A 191 3.26 -20.77 36.68
C VAL A 191 1.76 -20.77 36.96
N ILE A 192 1.05 -21.74 36.38
CA ILE A 192 -0.33 -22.01 36.77
C ILE A 192 -0.24 -22.82 38.07
N ASP A 193 -0.40 -22.15 39.21
CA ASP A 193 -0.66 -22.84 40.48
C ASP A 193 -1.93 -23.68 40.29
N LYS A 194 -1.77 -25.00 40.43
CA LYS A 194 -2.86 -25.98 40.40
C LYS A 194 -3.49 -26.13 41.78
#